data_AF-A0A857F3S5-F1
#
_entry.id   AF-A0A857F3S5-F1
#
_cell.length_a   1.000
_cell.length_b   1.000
_cell.length_c   1.000
_cell.angle_alpha   90.00
_cell.angle_beta   90.00
_cell.angle_gamma   90.00
#
_symmetry.space_group_name_H-M   'P 1'
#
loop_
_entity.id
_entity.type
_entity.pdbx_description
1 polymer ?
#
loop_
_entity_poly.entity_id
_entity_poly.type
_entity_poly.pdbx_seq_one_letter_code
_entity_poly.pdbx_strand_id
1 'polypeptide(L)'
;MWCSPYLRPFIIAPILFASSACTHMANDSWTGKDKAQHFFASAALAAAGTAYGEHQNWSDARSRNFGLLFSIGIGAGKELYDSRQGGTGWSWKDFAWDVAGAVTGYSLYQAVN
;
A
#
# COMPACT_ATOMS: atom_id res chain seq x y z
N MET A 1 -8.61 3.21 -36.22
CA MET A 1 -8.98 2.06 -35.37
C MET A 1 -8.91 2.54 -33.92
N TRP A 2 -10.08 2.71 -33.29
CA TRP A 2 -10.20 3.24 -31.94
C TRP A 2 -9.89 2.11 -30.94
N CYS A 3 -8.78 2.22 -30.21
CA CYS A 3 -8.45 1.29 -29.14
C CYS A 3 -9.18 1.75 -27.87
N SER A 4 -10.25 1.04 -27.50
CA SER A 4 -11.10 1.40 -26.36
C SER A 4 -10.28 1.27 -25.05
N PRO A 5 -10.14 2.35 -24.23
CA PRO A 5 -9.31 2.34 -23.02
C PRO A 5 -9.85 1.41 -21.92
N TYR A 6 -11.09 0.93 -22.08
CA TYR A 6 -11.75 0.05 -21.13
C TYR A 6 -11.38 -1.42 -21.29
N LEU A 7 -10.74 -1.85 -22.38
CA LEU A 7 -10.43 -3.27 -22.60
C LEU A 7 -9.26 -3.79 -21.74
N ARG A 8 -8.41 -2.89 -21.26
CA ARG A 8 -7.22 -3.20 -20.44
C ARG A 8 -7.52 -3.61 -18.99
N PRO A 9 -8.38 -2.93 -18.21
CA PRO A 9 -8.68 -3.34 -16.83
C PRO A 9 -9.41 -4.69 -16.73
N PHE A 10 -10.20 -5.06 -17.75
CA PHE A 10 -10.95 -6.33 -17.76
C PHE A 10 -10.07 -7.58 -17.91
N ILE A 11 -8.82 -7.44 -18.34
CA ILE A 11 -7.89 -8.57 -18.49
C ILE A 11 -6.95 -8.69 -17.27
N ILE A 12 -6.59 -7.58 -16.63
CA ILE A 12 -5.67 -7.58 -15.48
C ILE A 12 -6.33 -8.13 -14.21
N ALA A 13 -7.60 -7.79 -13.96
CA ALA A 13 -8.32 -8.27 -12.78
C ALA A 13 -8.50 -9.80 -12.74
N PRO A 14 -8.93 -10.51 -13.80
CA PRO A 14 -9.04 -11.96 -13.77
C PRO A 14 -7.69 -12.70 -13.63
N ILE A 15 -6.59 -12.13 -14.14
CA ILE A 15 -5.25 -12.73 -14.03
C ILE A 15 -4.72 -12.66 -12.59
N LEU A 16 -5.04 -11.60 -11.85
CA LEU A 16 -4.71 -11.47 -10.42
C LEU A 16 -5.56 -12.37 -9.52
N PHE A 17 -6.81 -12.64 -9.89
CA PHE A 17 -7.69 -13.55 -9.14
C PHE A 17 -7.44 -15.04 -9.45
N ALA A 18 -6.97 -15.39 -10.65
CA ALA A 18 -6.71 -16.78 -11.05
C ALA A 18 -5.46 -17.40 -10.40
N SER A 19 -4.58 -16.61 -9.78
CA SER A 19 -3.36 -17.07 -9.08
C SER A 19 -3.57 -17.37 -7.59
N SER A 20 -4.81 -17.27 -7.08
CA SER A 20 -5.18 -17.45 -5.66
C SER A 20 -5.08 -18.88 -5.12
N ALA A 21 -4.56 -19.84 -5.90
CA ALA A 21 -4.64 -21.25 -5.53
C ALA A 21 -3.66 -21.69 -4.42
N CYS A 22 -2.65 -20.87 -4.07
CA CYS A 22 -1.65 -21.21 -3.03
C CYS A 22 -1.08 -19.96 -2.31
N THR A 23 -1.88 -18.97 -1.92
CA THR A 23 -1.36 -17.88 -1.08
C THR A 23 -1.14 -18.38 0.34
N HIS A 24 0.12 -18.41 0.79
CA HIS A 24 0.46 -18.68 2.19
C HIS A 24 -0.05 -17.52 3.04
N MET A 25 -0.89 -17.81 4.05
CA MET A 25 -1.52 -16.80 4.90
C MET A 25 -0.91 -16.80 6.30
N ALA A 26 -0.62 -15.63 6.84
CA ALA A 26 -0.13 -15.48 8.19
C ALA A 26 -1.24 -15.71 9.23
N ASN A 27 -0.89 -16.36 10.34
CA ASN A 27 -1.74 -16.49 11.52
C ASN A 27 -1.13 -15.73 12.70
N ASP A 28 -1.32 -14.42 12.69
CA ASP A 28 -0.74 -13.45 13.63
C ASP A 28 -1.80 -12.75 14.49
N SER A 29 -1.38 -11.82 15.36
CA SER A 29 -2.28 -11.03 16.22
C SER A 29 -2.52 -9.63 15.66
N TRP A 30 -3.62 -8.98 16.05
CA TRP A 30 -3.94 -7.60 15.65
C TRP A 30 -3.04 -6.54 16.30
N THR A 31 -2.30 -6.92 17.33
CA THR A 31 -1.47 -6.01 18.13
C THR A 31 -0.08 -6.59 18.31
N GLY A 32 0.90 -5.72 18.45
CA GLY A 32 2.28 -6.12 18.71
C GLY A 32 3.28 -5.11 18.15
N LYS A 33 4.56 -5.34 18.46
CA LYS A 33 5.66 -4.51 17.95
C LYS A 33 5.65 -4.44 16.42
N ASP A 34 5.47 -5.58 15.79
CA ASP A 34 5.39 -5.73 14.34
C ASP A 34 4.31 -4.82 13.70
N LYS A 35 3.11 -4.82 14.28
CA LYS A 35 2.00 -3.96 13.82
C LYS A 35 2.29 -2.47 13.95
N ALA A 36 2.95 -2.09 15.04
CA ALA A 36 3.41 -0.72 15.21
C ALA A 36 4.45 -0.33 14.15
N GLN A 37 5.36 -1.24 13.79
CA GLN A 37 6.35 -1.00 12.73
C GLN A 37 5.68 -0.76 11.38
N HIS A 38 4.72 -1.59 11.00
CA HIS A 38 3.88 -1.40 9.80
C HIS A 38 3.22 -0.02 9.78
N PHE A 39 2.55 0.34 10.88
CA PHE A 39 1.90 1.64 11.02
C PHE A 39 2.87 2.82 10.85
N PHE A 40 3.97 2.85 11.62
CA PHE A 40 4.90 3.99 11.60
C PHE A 40 5.71 4.07 10.30
N ALA A 41 6.13 2.93 9.74
CA ALA A 41 6.83 2.90 8.47
C ALA A 41 5.92 3.43 7.35
N SER A 42 4.67 2.97 7.30
CA SER A 42 3.70 3.43 6.31
C SER A 42 3.32 4.90 6.50
N ALA A 43 3.20 5.38 7.74
CA ALA A 43 3.00 6.81 8.00
C ALA A 43 4.16 7.66 7.45
N ALA A 44 5.40 7.26 7.73
CA ALA A 44 6.58 7.96 7.24
C ALA A 44 6.67 7.94 5.70
N LEU A 45 6.41 6.78 5.07
CA LEU A 45 6.42 6.64 3.62
C LEU A 45 5.35 7.51 2.94
N ALA A 46 4.14 7.56 3.50
CA ALA A 46 3.07 8.39 2.94
C ALA A 46 3.40 9.89 3.05
N ALA A 47 3.86 10.34 4.22
CA ALA A 47 4.30 11.72 4.42
C ALA A 47 5.46 12.09 3.47
N ALA A 48 6.48 11.24 3.37
CA ALA A 48 7.62 11.46 2.48
C ALA A 48 7.21 11.49 1.00
N GLY A 49 6.31 10.60 0.57
CA GLY A 49 5.80 10.59 -0.80
C GLY A 49 4.97 11.84 -1.11
N THR A 50 4.14 12.30 -0.17
CA THR A 50 3.40 13.56 -0.33
C THR A 50 4.34 14.76 -0.42
N ALA A 51 5.31 14.87 0.50
CA ALA A 51 6.33 15.92 0.48
C ALA A 51 7.14 15.92 -0.82
N TYR A 52 7.49 14.73 -1.35
CA TYR A 52 8.15 14.60 -2.63
C TYR A 52 7.30 15.19 -3.77
N GLY A 53 6.01 14.86 -3.82
CA GLY A 53 5.10 15.40 -4.83
C GLY A 53 4.98 16.92 -4.78
N GLU A 54 4.90 17.50 -3.58
CA GLU A 54 4.88 18.95 -3.39
C GLU A 54 6.17 19.60 -3.88
N HIS A 55 7.33 19.01 -3.58
CA HIS A 55 8.63 19.48 -4.09
C HIS A 55 8.73 19.40 -5.62
N GLN A 56 7.95 18.54 -6.28
CA GLN A 56 7.83 18.50 -7.74
C GLN A 56 6.79 19.49 -8.30
N ASN A 57 6.26 20.40 -7.48
CA ASN A 57 5.18 21.33 -7.82
C ASN A 57 3.93 20.63 -8.35
N TRP A 58 3.63 19.42 -7.85
CA TRP A 58 2.35 18.77 -8.13
C TRP A 58 1.22 19.44 -7.33
N SER A 59 -0.02 19.33 -7.82
CA SER A 59 -1.17 19.75 -7.04
C SER A 59 -1.30 18.94 -5.76
N ASP A 60 -1.83 19.53 -4.69
CA ASP A 60 -2.01 18.89 -3.38
C ASP A 60 -2.69 17.52 -3.49
N ALA A 61 -3.75 17.44 -4.31
CA ALA A 61 -4.47 16.21 -4.56
C ALA A 61 -3.58 15.12 -5.21
N ARG A 62 -2.70 15.51 -6.14
CA ARG A 62 -1.76 14.59 -6.80
C ARG A 62 -0.65 14.16 -5.84
N SER A 63 -0.08 15.08 -5.07
CA SER A 63 0.95 14.80 -4.06
C SER A 63 0.43 13.84 -2.99
N ARG A 64 -0.78 14.09 -2.47
CA ARG A 64 -1.48 13.18 -1.56
C ARG A 64 -1.67 11.79 -2.14
N ASN A 65 -2.29 11.73 -3.32
CA ASN A 65 -2.61 10.45 -3.93
C ASN A 65 -1.33 9.64 -4.20
N PHE A 66 -0.25 10.31 -4.62
CA PHE A 66 1.04 9.66 -4.78
C PHE A 66 1.58 9.12 -3.45
N GLY A 67 1.63 9.92 -2.39
CA GLY A 67 2.12 9.48 -1.08
C GLY A 67 1.35 8.27 -0.53
N LEU A 68 0.02 8.33 -0.57
CA LEU A 68 -0.84 7.23 -0.12
C LEU A 68 -0.62 5.96 -0.95
N LEU A 69 -0.64 6.07 -2.28
CA LEU A 69 -0.47 4.90 -3.16
C LEU A 69 0.95 4.34 -3.09
N PHE A 70 1.96 5.19 -2.91
CA PHE A 70 3.35 4.78 -2.74
C PHE A 70 3.51 3.95 -1.47
N SER A 71 3.02 4.44 -0.33
CA SER A 71 3.08 3.72 0.94
C SER A 71 2.29 2.41 0.92
N ILE A 72 1.02 2.46 0.49
CA ILE A 72 0.15 1.27 0.43
C ILE A 72 0.70 0.25 -0.56
N GLY A 73 1.26 0.70 -1.69
CA GLY A 73 1.89 -0.17 -2.67
C GLY A 73 3.11 -0.91 -2.13
N ILE A 74 3.95 -0.25 -1.32
CA ILE A 74 5.07 -0.90 -0.63
C ILE A 74 4.56 -1.93 0.39
N GLY A 75 3.57 -1.58 1.21
CA GLY A 75 2.96 -2.52 2.18
C GLY A 75 2.36 -3.76 1.51
N ALA A 76 1.54 -3.56 0.47
CA ALA A 76 1.00 -4.66 -0.34
C ALA A 76 2.11 -5.51 -0.99
N GLY A 77 3.18 -4.87 -1.48
CA GLY A 77 4.33 -5.55 -2.05
C GLY A 77 5.07 -6.43 -1.04
N LYS A 78 5.25 -5.94 0.20
CA LYS A 78 5.83 -6.70 1.31
C LYS A 78 4.98 -7.93 1.64
N GLU A 79 3.68 -7.75 1.82
CA GLU A 79 2.77 -8.88 2.15
C GLU A 79 2.69 -9.91 1.01
N LEU A 80 2.75 -9.46 -0.26
CA LEU A 80 2.83 -10.34 -1.42
C LEU A 80 4.15 -11.11 -1.43
N TYR A 81 5.26 -10.46 -1.06
CA TYR A 81 6.57 -11.11 -0.93
C TYR A 81 6.60 -12.14 0.21
N ASP A 82 5.92 -11.85 1.32
CA ASP A 82 5.78 -12.74 2.48
C ASP A 82 4.90 -13.96 2.15
N SER A 83 4.00 -13.83 1.18
CA SER A 83 3.14 -14.93 0.68
C SER A 83 3.89 -16.03 -0.08
N ARG A 84 5.18 -15.83 -0.38
CA ARG A 84 5.99 -16.83 -1.10
C ARG A 84 6.16 -18.11 -0.27
N GLN A 85 6.55 -19.20 -0.94
CA GLN A 85 6.93 -20.43 -0.25
C GLN A 85 8.09 -20.18 0.73
N GLY A 86 7.92 -20.60 1.99
CA GLY A 86 8.88 -20.36 3.07
C GLY A 86 8.89 -18.94 3.65
N GLY A 87 8.00 -18.04 3.17
CA GLY A 87 7.75 -16.74 3.79
C GLY A 87 6.81 -16.84 5.00
N THR A 88 6.56 -15.71 5.65
CA THR A 88 5.66 -15.60 6.82
C THR A 88 4.18 -15.68 6.48
N GLY A 89 3.83 -15.55 5.20
CA GLY A 89 2.47 -15.50 4.68
C GLY A 89 1.89 -14.08 4.67
N TRP A 90 0.89 -13.84 3.83
CA TRP A 90 0.14 -12.59 3.79
C TRP A 90 -0.56 -12.36 5.13
N SER A 91 -0.35 -11.21 5.76
CA SER A 91 -1.14 -10.73 6.88
C SER A 91 -2.06 -9.60 6.47
N TRP A 92 -3.37 -9.86 6.53
CA TRP A 92 -4.38 -8.81 6.42
C TRP A 92 -4.30 -7.80 7.57
N LYS A 93 -3.73 -8.21 8.71
CA LYS A 93 -3.60 -7.35 9.89
C LYS A 93 -2.48 -6.35 9.66
N ASP A 94 -1.32 -6.80 9.17
CA ASP A 94 -0.24 -5.91 8.77
C ASP A 94 -0.66 -4.95 7.68
N PHE A 95 -1.30 -5.46 6.62
CA PHE A 95 -1.78 -4.61 5.55
C PHE A 95 -2.79 -3.55 6.03
N ALA A 96 -3.66 -3.90 6.98
CA ALA A 96 -4.57 -2.92 7.58
C ALA A 96 -3.80 -1.84 8.38
N TRP A 97 -2.75 -2.22 9.11
CA TRP A 97 -1.88 -1.27 9.80
C TRP A 97 -1.06 -0.40 8.84
N ASP A 98 -0.67 -0.92 7.68
CA ASP A 98 -0.03 -0.14 6.62
C ASP A 98 -0.99 0.92 6.06
N VAL A 99 -2.25 0.55 5.78
CA VAL A 99 -3.27 1.51 5.31
C VAL A 99 -3.56 2.56 6.38
N ALA A 100 -3.75 2.15 7.64
CA ALA A 100 -3.99 3.08 8.75
C ALA A 100 -2.81 4.04 8.97
N GLY A 101 -1.59 3.51 8.89
CA GLY A 101 -0.35 4.27 8.97
C GLY A 101 -0.25 5.29 7.85
N ALA A 102 -0.41 4.86 6.59
CA ALA A 102 -0.35 5.74 5.43
C ALA A 102 -1.34 6.90 5.51
N VAL A 103 -2.61 6.62 5.86
CA VAL A 103 -3.63 7.66 6.05
C VAL A 103 -3.23 8.62 7.18
N THR A 104 -2.72 8.09 8.30
CA THR A 104 -2.28 8.92 9.43
C THR A 104 -1.11 9.82 9.05
N GLY A 105 -0.06 9.27 8.43
CA GLY A 105 1.14 10.00 8.05
C GLY A 105 0.86 11.13 7.07
N TYR A 106 0.06 10.86 6.05
CA TYR A 106 -0.44 11.92 5.16
C TYR A 106 -1.24 12.98 5.93
N SER A 107 -2.19 12.59 6.79
CA SER A 107 -3.03 13.55 7.51
C SER A 107 -2.20 14.45 8.44
N LEU A 108 -1.20 13.88 9.12
CA LEU A 108 -0.28 14.62 9.97
C LEU A 108 0.59 15.58 9.15
N TYR A 109 1.09 15.14 7.99
CA TYR A 109 1.86 15.99 7.10
C TYR A 109 1.06 17.23 6.68
N GLN A 110 -0.20 17.05 6.25
CA GLN A 110 -1.07 18.18 5.91
C GLN A 110 -1.43 19.09 7.09
N ALA A 111 -1.41 18.58 8.31
CA ALA A 111 -1.75 19.39 9.48
C ALA A 111 -0.62 20.35 9.87
N VAL A 112 0.61 20.09 9.40
CA VAL A 112 1.80 20.86 9.77
C VAL A 112 2.42 21.64 8.60
N ASN A 113 1.91 21.46 7.38
CA ASN A 113 2.32 22.15 6.15
C ASN A 113 1.18 23.01 5.63
#